data_AF-A0A959GM40-F1
#
_entry.id   AF-A0A959GM40-F1
#
_cell.length_a   1.000
_cell.length_b   1.000
_cell.length_c   1.000
_cell.angle_alpha   90.00
_cell.angle_beta   90.00
_cell.angle_gamma   90.00
#
_symmetry.space_group_name_H-M   'P 1'
#
loop_
_entity.id
_entity.type
_entity.pdbx_description
1 polymer ?
#
loop_
_entity_poly.entity_id
_entity_poly.type
_entity_poly.pdbx_seq_one_letter_code
_entity_poly.pdbx_strand_id
1 'polypeptide(L)'
;VQQSLEILFGTRLEERILQEDFGSGLHEFLFGEVNVGILNRMRNTIAEAVLYHEPRVEVNSVGVDVDGQIEGLLHITLDYTIPASNTRFNMVYPFYLQEASI
;
A
#
# COMPACT_ATOMS: atom_id res chain seq x y z
N VAL A 1 -0.40 1.64 14.93
CA VAL A 1 -1.16 1.28 13.71
C VAL A 1 -0.49 1.89 12.48
N GLN A 2 -0.40 3.22 12.39
CA GLN A 2 0.26 3.88 11.24
C GLN A 2 1.66 3.32 10.93
N GLN A 3 2.56 3.24 11.93
CA GLN A 3 3.89 2.65 11.73
C GLN A 3 3.86 1.18 11.26
N SER A 4 2.83 0.42 11.64
CA SER A 4 2.66 -0.97 11.20
C SER A 4 2.30 -1.02 9.71
N LEU A 5 1.40 -0.13 9.28
CA LEU A 5 1.03 0.03 7.87
C LEU A 5 2.22 0.53 7.03
N GLU A 6 3.03 1.46 7.55
CA GLU A 6 4.27 1.91 6.89
C GLU A 6 5.25 0.75 6.67
N ILE A 7 5.43 -0.10 7.69
CA ILE A 7 6.27 -1.30 7.57
C ILE A 7 5.69 -2.27 6.53
N LEU A 8 4.38 -2.51 6.56
CA LEU A 8 3.70 -3.39 5.59
C LEU A 8 3.90 -2.90 4.15
N PHE A 9 3.69 -1.61 3.90
CA PHE A 9 3.86 -1.02 2.57
C PHE A 9 5.33 -0.97 2.11
N GLY A 10 6.27 -0.79 3.04
CA GLY A 10 7.70 -0.82 2.76
C GLY A 10 8.29 -2.21 2.59
N THR A 11 7.59 -3.28 3.01
CA THR A 11 8.11 -4.65 2.94
C THR A 11 7.63 -5.36 1.68
N ARG A 12 8.57 -6.01 0.98
CA ARG A 12 8.29 -6.86 -0.17
C ARG A 12 7.72 -8.19 0.31
N LEU A 13 6.84 -8.79 -0.49
CA LEU A 13 6.46 -10.18 -0.28
C LEU A 13 7.73 -11.05 -0.32
N GLU A 14 7.79 -12.09 0.52
CA GLU A 14 8.94 -13.00 0.63
C GLU A 14 10.24 -12.37 1.19
N GLU A 15 10.25 -11.10 1.57
CA GLU A 15 11.46 -10.45 2.13
C GLU A 15 11.85 -11.03 3.50
N ARG A 16 10.84 -11.49 4.25
CA ARG A 16 11.02 -12.07 5.58
C ARG A 16 10.99 -13.59 5.48
N ILE A 17 12.15 -14.22 5.64
CA ILE A 17 12.33 -15.68 5.57
C ILE A 17 11.36 -16.45 6.48
N LEU A 18 11.02 -15.91 7.66
CA LEU A 18 10.12 -16.56 8.62
C LEU A 18 8.65 -16.13 8.48
N GLN A 19 8.35 -15.21 7.57
CA GLN A 19 7.02 -14.68 7.28
C GLN A 19 6.92 -14.33 5.80
N GLU A 20 6.95 -15.36 4.95
CA GLU A 20 6.98 -15.20 3.49
C GLU A 20 5.74 -14.45 2.97
N ASP A 21 4.58 -14.68 3.61
CA ASP A 21 3.32 -14.01 3.26
C ASP A 21 3.27 -12.52 3.65
N PHE A 22 4.21 -12.01 4.46
CA PHE A 22 4.17 -10.64 4.95
C PHE A 22 4.71 -9.65 3.92
N GLY A 23 3.83 -8.81 3.38
CA GLY A 23 4.21 -7.71 2.49
C GLY A 23 3.00 -7.08 1.81
N SER A 24 3.23 -5.99 1.09
CA SER A 24 2.15 -5.26 0.38
C SER A 24 1.88 -5.74 -1.04
N GLY A 25 2.74 -6.60 -1.61
CA GLY A 25 2.65 -7.03 -3.02
C GLY A 25 2.86 -5.90 -4.05
N LEU A 26 3.06 -4.65 -3.61
CA LEU A 26 3.16 -3.49 -4.49
C LEU A 26 4.33 -3.55 -5.47
N HIS A 27 5.36 -4.30 -5.12
CA HIS A 27 6.56 -4.45 -5.91
C HIS A 27 6.34 -5.22 -7.22
N GLU A 28 5.29 -6.03 -7.32
CA GLU A 28 4.92 -6.71 -8.56
C GLU A 28 4.46 -5.72 -9.66
N PHE A 29 4.03 -4.51 -9.25
CA PHE A 29 3.53 -3.49 -10.16
C PHE A 29 4.60 -2.48 -10.62
N LEU A 30 5.85 -2.58 -10.14
CA LEU A 30 6.96 -1.69 -10.48
C LEU A 30 7.33 -1.69 -11.97
N PHE A 31 7.11 -2.82 -12.66
CA PHE A 31 7.53 -3.01 -14.06
C PHE A 31 6.38 -2.93 -15.06
N GLY A 32 5.16 -2.63 -14.61
CA GLY A 32 3.97 -2.56 -15.47
C GLY A 32 3.69 -1.15 -16.00
N GLU A 33 3.14 -1.06 -17.21
CA GLU A 33 2.55 0.20 -17.68
C GLU A 33 1.35 0.60 -16.81
N VAL A 34 1.38 1.79 -16.21
CA VAL A 34 0.29 2.28 -15.36
C VAL A 34 -0.97 2.44 -16.20
N ASN A 35 -1.89 1.49 -16.05
CA ASN A 35 -3.21 1.51 -16.66
C ASN A 35 -4.29 1.39 -15.57
N VAL A 36 -5.52 1.75 -15.93
CA VAL A 36 -6.67 1.71 -14.99
C VAL A 36 -6.88 0.31 -14.38
N GLY A 37 -6.60 -0.75 -15.14
CA GLY A 37 -6.69 -2.13 -14.67
C GLY A 37 -5.63 -2.50 -13.63
N ILE A 38 -4.40 -2.00 -13.77
CA ILE A 38 -3.32 -2.15 -12.80
C ILE A 38 -3.64 -1.34 -11.55
N LEU A 39 -4.10 -0.09 -11.69
CA LEU A 39 -4.49 0.73 -10.53
C LEU A 39 -5.59 0.05 -9.70
N ASN A 40 -6.59 -0.57 -10.34
CA ASN A 40 -7.61 -1.32 -9.63
C ASN A 40 -7.06 -2.59 -8.96
N ARG A 41 -6.15 -3.31 -9.60
CA ARG A 41 -5.48 -4.46 -8.97
C ARG A 41 -4.66 -4.03 -7.77
N MET A 42 -3.87 -2.96 -7.87
CA MET A 42 -3.11 -2.40 -6.75
C MET A 42 -4.02 -2.06 -5.57
N ARG A 43 -5.16 -1.40 -5.81
CA ARG A 43 -6.13 -1.08 -4.74
C ARG A 43 -6.61 -2.34 -4.00
N ASN A 44 -6.95 -3.39 -4.75
CA ASN A 44 -7.38 -4.66 -4.17
C ASN A 44 -6.24 -5.33 -3.39
N THR A 45 -5.03 -5.39 -3.95
CA THR A 45 -3.86 -5.97 -3.28
C THR A 45 -3.53 -5.24 -1.98
N ILE A 46 -3.58 -3.91 -1.96
CA ILE A 46 -3.40 -3.10 -0.74
C ILE A 46 -4.47 -3.43 0.29
N ALA A 47 -5.74 -3.46 -0.13
CA ALA A 47 -6.86 -3.73 0.77
C ALA A 47 -6.75 -5.14 1.39
N GLU A 48 -6.40 -6.14 0.59
CA GLU A 48 -6.17 -7.52 1.05
C GLU A 48 -4.98 -7.59 2.00
N ALA A 49 -3.83 -7.00 1.65
CA ALA A 49 -2.65 -6.99 2.52
C ALA A 49 -2.95 -6.37 3.89
N VAL A 50 -3.65 -5.23 3.92
CA VAL A 50 -4.05 -4.59 5.19
C VAL A 50 -5.03 -5.48 5.97
N LEU A 51 -6.00 -6.11 5.30
CA LEU A 51 -6.96 -7.02 5.93
C LEU A 51 -6.27 -8.22 6.60
N TYR A 52 -5.27 -8.81 5.94
CA TYR A 52 -4.57 -9.99 6.46
C TYR A 52 -3.53 -9.66 7.54
N HIS A 53 -2.82 -8.53 7.40
CA HIS A 53 -1.69 -8.22 8.27
C HIS A 53 -1.99 -7.19 9.37
N GLU A 54 -3.09 -6.45 9.27
CA GLU A 54 -3.45 -5.40 10.24
C GLU A 54 -4.94 -5.50 10.66
N PRO A 55 -5.33 -6.55 11.42
CA PRO A 55 -6.73 -6.79 11.81
C PRO A 55 -7.30 -5.74 12.81
N ARG A 56 -6.47 -4.80 13.26
CA ARG A 56 -6.88 -3.70 14.16
C ARG A 56 -7.55 -2.56 13.40
N VAL A 57 -7.51 -2.56 12.06
CA VAL A 57 -8.12 -1.52 11.23
C VAL A 57 -9.18 -2.10 10.31
N GLU A 58 -10.19 -1.29 10.00
CA GLU A 58 -11.16 -1.54 8.96
C GLU A 58 -10.88 -0.57 7.80
N VAL A 59 -10.61 -1.11 6.62
CA VAL A 59 -10.33 -0.29 5.42
C VAL A 59 -11.64 0.26 4.88
N ASN A 60 -11.75 1.58 4.82
CA ASN A 60 -12.91 2.27 4.26
C ASN A 60 -12.74 2.51 2.75
N SER A 61 -11.53 2.91 2.32
CA SER A 61 -11.23 3.21 0.92
C SER A 61 -9.74 3.16 0.65
N VAL A 62 -9.36 2.75 -0.57
CA VAL A 62 -7.98 2.80 -1.07
C VAL A 62 -7.95 3.61 -2.37
N GLY A 63 -7.23 4.72 -2.36
CA GLY A 63 -6.89 5.55 -3.51
C GLY A 63 -5.48 5.24 -4.00
N VAL A 64 -5.28 5.31 -5.31
CA VAL A 64 -3.95 5.24 -5.93
C VAL A 64 -3.98 6.26 -7.05
N ASP A 65 -3.15 7.28 -6.92
CA ASP A 65 -3.06 8.40 -7.85
C ASP A 65 -1.63 8.54 -8.33
N VAL A 66 -1.45 8.82 -9.63
CA VAL A 66 -0.14 9.09 -10.21
C VAL A 66 0.20 10.54 -9.92
N ASP A 67 1.41 10.79 -9.42
CA ASP A 67 1.88 12.15 -9.26
C ASP A 67 2.10 12.80 -10.64
N GLY A 68 1.49 13.97 -10.84
CA GLY A 68 1.58 14.69 -12.10
C GLY A 68 2.83 15.57 -12.25
N GLN A 69 3.71 15.60 -11.25
CA GLN A 69 4.92 16.43 -11.21
C GLN A 69 6.20 15.59 -11.22
N ILE A 70 6.18 14.42 -10.58
CA ILE A 70 7.30 13.48 -10.48
C ILE A 70 6.93 12.20 -11.22
N GLU A 71 7.59 11.97 -12.37
CA GLU A 71 7.44 10.71 -13.10
C GLU A 71 7.83 9.53 -12.22
N GLY A 72 6.98 8.50 -12.19
CA GLY A 72 7.22 7.31 -11.41
C GLY A 72 6.86 7.41 -9.92
N LEU A 73 6.25 8.50 -9.44
CA LEU A 73 5.74 8.57 -8.08
C LEU A 73 4.22 8.29 -8.06
N LEU A 74 3.81 7.37 -7.17
CA LEU A 74 2.40 7.07 -6.89
C LEU A 74 2.06 7.49 -5.45
N HIS A 75 0.91 8.14 -5.28
CA HIS A 75 0.34 8.43 -3.98
C HIS A 75 -0.74 7.40 -3.66
N ILE A 76 -0.44 6.54 -2.69
CA ILE A 76 -1.40 5.58 -2.16
C ILE A 76 -2.10 6.24 -0.97
N THR A 77 -3.41 6.41 -1.07
CA THR A 77 -4.23 6.98 0.00
C THR A 77 -5.05 5.87 0.64
N LEU A 78 -4.88 5.67 1.95
CA LEU A 78 -5.63 4.68 2.73
C LEU A 78 -6.52 5.39 3.75
N ASP A 79 -7.83 5.26 3.56
CA ASP A 79 -8.81 5.63 4.58
C ASP A 79 -9.15 4.40 5.42
N TYR A 80 -8.99 4.49 6.74
CA TYR A 80 -9.30 3.38 7.63
C TYR A 80 -9.88 3.85 8.96
N THR A 81 -10.62 2.95 9.61
CA THR A 81 -11.22 3.17 10.93
C THR A 81 -10.55 2.21 11.92
N ILE A 82 -10.27 2.67 13.14
CA ILE A 82 -9.86 1.78 14.24
C ILE A 82 -11.13 1.44 15.03
N PRO A 83 -11.67 0.20 14.94
CA PRO A 83 -12.94 -0.14 15.60
C PRO A 83 -12.91 0.05 17.12
N ALA A 84 -11.74 -0.18 17.75
CA ALA A 84 -11.56 -0.04 19.19
C ALA A 84 -11.78 1.38 19.71
N SER A 85 -11.46 2.41 18.91
CA SER A 85 -11.63 3.82 19.30
C SER A 85 -12.69 4.55 18.46
N ASN A 86 -13.36 3.85 17.54
CA ASN A 86 -14.27 4.42 16.55
C ASN A 86 -13.72 5.69 15.88
N THR A 87 -12.40 5.70 15.62
CA THR A 87 -11.71 6.87 15.08
C THR A 87 -11.31 6.59 13.63
N ARG A 88 -11.67 7.50 12.74
CA ARG A 88 -11.29 7.46 11.33
C ARG A 88 -9.96 8.17 11.12
N PHE A 89 -9.10 7.57 10.32
CA PHE A 89 -7.80 8.09 9.92
C PHE A 89 -7.67 8.03 8.40
N ASN A 90 -6.79 8.89 7.91
CA ASN A 90 -6.32 8.89 6.53
C ASN A 90 -4.79 8.84 6.55
N MET A 91 -4.22 7.98 5.73
CA MET A 91 -2.78 7.83 5.55
C MET A 91 -2.45 7.98 4.07
N VAL A 92 -1.43 8.77 3.76
CA VAL A 92 -0.87 8.88 2.41
C VAL A 92 0.51 8.25 2.42
N TYR A 93 0.74 7.29 1.53
CA TYR A 93 2.00 6.59 1.37
C TYR A 93 2.58 6.86 -0.03
N PRO A 94 3.76 7.50 -0.12
CA PRO A 94 4.44 7.69 -1.40
C PRO A 94 5.14 6.40 -1.83
N PHE A 95 4.84 5.93 -3.04
CA PHE A 95 5.44 4.73 -3.63
C PHE A 95 6.15 5.09 -4.92
N TYR A 96 7.46 4.81 -4.98
CA TYR A 96 8.29 5.10 -6.14
C TYR A 96 8.38 3.87 -7.05
N LEU A 97 7.99 4.02 -8.31
CA LEU A 97 8.03 2.99 -9.35
C LEU A 97 9.46 2.71 -9.85
N GLN A 98 10.38 3.65 -9.65
CA GLN A 98 11.79 3.46 -9.90
C GLN A 98 12.52 3.55 -8.57
N GLU A 99 13.36 2.55 -8.25
CA GLU A 99 14.36 2.72 -7.20
C GLU A 99 15.10 4.03 -7.49
N ALA A 100 15.05 4.96 -6.54
CA ALA A 100 15.89 6.14 -6.60
C ALA A 100 17.33 5.64 -6.78
N SER A 101 17.89 5.79 -7.99
CA SER A 101 19.32 5.74 -8.18
C SER A 101 19.88 6.89 -7.35
N ILE A 102 20.34 6.57 -6.15
CA ILE A 102 21.22 7.41 -5.34
C ILE A 102 22.67 7.06 -5.66
#